data_AF-A0A7V1RFS8-F1
#
_entry.id   AF-A0A7V1RFS8-F1
#
_cell.length_a   1.000
_cell.length_b   1.000
_cell.length_c   1.000
_cell.angle_alpha   90.00
_cell.angle_beta   90.00
_cell.angle_gamma   90.00
#
_symmetry.space_group_name_H-M   'P 1'
#
loop_
_entity.id
_entity.type
_entity.pdbx_description
1 polymer ?
#
loop_
_entity_poly.entity_id
_entity_poly.type
_entity_poly.pdbx_seq_one_letter_code
_entity_poly.pdbx_strand_id
1 'polypeptide(L)'
;MERLSVFVDGANMYYAQKRLGWFIDFRKVLGFLRDRGFVLSEAYYYTGGDLQSKGRDGAFHEYLMHSGYTVRTKAIKQMVDDATGEIVEKANLDIELVIDMFNTLNLYDTCLLMSGDGDFERALEVVRSRGKRVAVAAHPDMTARELRNVAAGNYYDLRDLERHIARTDRIPEYAEEAAGIAVARAVAQEPPFAREAAPHPG
;
A
#
# COMPACT_ATOMS: atom_id res chain seq x y z
N MET A 1 2.64 9.63 25.63
CA MET A 1 2.58 9.80 24.16
C MET A 1 2.00 8.55 23.56
N GLU A 2 1.21 8.69 22.52
CA GLU A 2 0.49 7.59 21.87
C GLU A 2 1.43 6.80 20.96
N ARG A 3 1.40 5.47 21.06
CA ARG A 3 2.22 4.59 20.22
C ARG A 3 1.50 4.23 18.93
N LEU A 4 2.18 4.41 17.80
CA LEU A 4 1.64 4.15 16.47
C LEU A 4 2.49 3.10 15.75
N SER A 5 1.84 2.12 15.12
CA SER A 5 2.48 1.25 14.13
C SER A 5 1.91 1.51 12.75
N VAL A 6 2.80 1.53 11.75
CA VAL A 6 2.47 1.81 10.34
C VAL A 6 2.63 0.54 9.52
N PHE A 7 1.62 0.18 8.73
CA PHE A 7 1.62 -0.97 7.83
C PHE A 7 1.36 -0.47 6.42
N VAL A 8 2.37 -0.53 5.56
CA VAL A 8 2.30 -0.01 4.19
C VAL A 8 2.20 -1.14 3.18
N ASP A 9 1.05 -1.23 2.51
CA ASP A 9 0.89 -2.06 1.32
C ASP A 9 1.54 -1.35 0.14
N GLY A 10 2.73 -1.81 -0.24
CA GLY A 10 3.52 -1.19 -1.28
C GLY A 10 2.87 -1.24 -2.66
N ALA A 11 2.10 -2.30 -2.97
CA ALA A 11 1.41 -2.42 -4.24
C ALA A 11 0.24 -1.42 -4.31
N ASN A 12 -0.58 -1.35 -3.27
CA ASN A 12 -1.70 -0.40 -3.22
C ASN A 12 -1.21 1.05 -3.22
N MET A 13 -0.17 1.37 -2.43
CA MET A 13 0.42 2.72 -2.42
C MET A 13 1.09 3.09 -3.75
N TYR A 14 1.62 2.13 -4.49
CA TYR A 14 2.15 2.38 -5.82
C TYR A 14 1.06 2.86 -6.79
N TYR A 15 -0.07 2.15 -6.88
CA TYR A 15 -1.18 2.56 -7.74
C TYR A 15 -1.88 3.84 -7.24
N ALA A 16 -1.94 4.03 -5.92
CA ALA A 16 -2.43 5.29 -5.35
C ALA A 16 -1.58 6.49 -5.81
N GLN A 17 -0.26 6.42 -5.72
CA GLN A 17 0.67 7.46 -6.21
C GLN A 17 0.48 7.75 -7.70
N LYS A 18 0.25 6.70 -8.52
CA LYS A 18 -0.04 6.85 -9.94
C LYS A 18 -1.30 7.68 -10.20
N ARG A 19 -2.34 7.47 -9.41
CA ARG A 19 -3.58 8.22 -9.51
C ARG A 19 -3.47 9.65 -8.94
N LEU A 20 -2.65 9.83 -7.91
CA LEU A 20 -2.36 11.13 -7.31
C LEU A 20 -1.56 12.07 -8.24
N GLY A 21 -0.72 11.50 -9.12
CA GLY A 21 0.18 12.28 -9.98
C GLY A 21 1.46 12.75 -9.28
N TRP A 22 1.69 12.31 -8.03
CA TRP A 22 2.89 12.61 -7.25
C TRP A 22 3.32 11.39 -6.42
N PHE A 23 4.59 11.39 -5.99
CA PHE A 23 5.19 10.28 -5.26
C PHE A 23 5.35 10.60 -3.77
N ILE A 24 5.05 9.63 -2.92
CA ILE A 24 5.22 9.70 -1.46
C ILE A 24 6.71 9.56 -1.13
N ASP A 25 7.21 10.48 -0.32
CA ASP A 25 8.45 10.34 0.41
C ASP A 25 8.12 9.64 1.75
N PHE A 26 8.36 8.33 1.80
CA PHE A 26 8.08 7.53 2.99
C PHE A 26 8.87 7.97 4.24
N ARG A 27 10.04 8.61 4.09
CA ARG A 27 10.73 9.21 5.23
C ARG A 27 9.92 10.36 5.81
N LYS A 28 9.35 11.22 4.96
CA LYS A 28 8.47 12.31 5.39
C LYS A 28 7.18 11.81 6.03
N VAL A 29 6.65 10.65 5.64
CA VAL A 29 5.50 10.04 6.33
C VAL A 29 5.83 9.80 7.80
N LEU A 30 6.95 9.13 8.10
CA LEU A 30 7.34 8.88 9.50
C LEU A 30 7.69 10.19 10.24
N GLY A 31 8.31 11.16 9.55
CA GLY A 31 8.55 12.49 10.11
C GLY A 31 7.25 13.21 10.50
N PHE A 32 6.30 13.29 9.57
CA PHE A 32 4.99 13.91 9.76
C PHE A 32 4.22 13.30 10.94
N LEU A 33 4.28 11.98 11.10
CA LEU A 33 3.64 11.31 12.24
C LEU A 33 4.33 11.67 13.57
N ARG A 34 5.67 11.74 13.61
CA ARG A 34 6.39 12.19 14.81
C ARG A 34 6.07 13.63 15.17
N ASP A 35 5.99 14.52 14.17
CA ASP A 35 5.65 15.94 14.36
C ASP A 35 4.22 16.12 14.93
N ARG A 36 3.34 15.14 14.69
CA ARG A 36 1.99 15.08 15.29
C ARG A 36 1.97 14.49 16.71
N GLY A 37 3.12 14.12 17.26
CA GLY A 37 3.28 13.64 18.64
C GLY A 37 3.16 12.13 18.83
N PHE A 38 3.16 11.35 17.74
CA PHE A 38 3.17 9.89 17.83
C PHE A 38 4.57 9.36 18.15
N VAL A 39 4.62 8.33 19.00
CA VAL A 39 5.81 7.49 19.17
C VAL A 39 5.67 6.32 18.21
N LEU A 40 6.56 6.23 17.21
CA LEU A 40 6.53 5.13 16.24
C LEU A 40 7.08 3.86 16.89
N SER A 41 6.22 2.86 17.07
CA SER A 41 6.61 1.54 17.57
C SER A 41 7.18 0.68 16.46
N GLU A 42 6.45 0.56 15.35
CA GLU A 42 6.85 -0.22 14.19
C GLU A 42 6.47 0.50 12.90
N ALA A 43 7.25 0.29 11.84
CA ALA A 43 6.91 0.75 10.50
C ALA A 43 7.29 -0.33 9.49
N TYR A 44 6.29 -0.99 8.91
CA TYR A 44 6.48 -2.07 7.94
C TYR A 44 6.12 -1.60 6.53
N TYR A 45 6.90 -2.07 5.56
CA TYR A 45 6.61 -1.89 4.13
C TYR A 45 6.62 -3.23 3.42
N TYR A 46 5.49 -3.60 2.80
CA TYR A 46 5.29 -4.90 2.16
C TYR A 46 5.36 -4.75 0.64
N THR A 47 6.25 -5.51 -0.01
CA THR A 47 6.43 -5.39 -1.46
C THR A 47 6.92 -6.67 -2.13
N GLY A 48 6.48 -6.92 -3.36
CA GLY A 48 7.02 -8.01 -4.16
C GLY A 48 8.45 -7.71 -4.61
N GLY A 49 9.28 -8.75 -4.73
CA GLY A 49 10.67 -8.63 -5.16
C GLY A 49 11.64 -9.35 -4.24
N ASP A 50 12.91 -8.99 -4.37
CA ASP A 50 14.02 -9.51 -3.57
C ASP A 50 14.78 -8.34 -2.94
N LEU A 51 15.13 -8.44 -1.66
CA LEU A 51 15.99 -7.48 -0.97
C LEU A 51 17.38 -7.37 -1.61
N GLN A 52 17.84 -8.41 -2.30
CA GLN A 52 19.10 -8.43 -3.04
C GLN A 52 18.95 -7.98 -4.51
N SER A 53 17.78 -7.49 -4.89
CA SER A 53 17.55 -6.93 -6.23
C SER A 53 18.56 -5.81 -6.52
N LYS A 54 19.08 -5.79 -7.74
CA LYS A 54 20.02 -4.76 -8.20
C LYS A 54 19.27 -3.64 -8.89
N GLY A 55 19.92 -2.48 -9.01
CA GLY A 55 19.35 -1.34 -9.71
C GLY A 55 18.27 -0.65 -8.89
N ARG A 56 17.16 -0.31 -9.53
CA ARG A 56 16.16 0.61 -8.97
C ARG A 56 15.41 0.04 -7.75
N ASP A 57 15.01 -1.22 -7.83
CA ASP A 57 14.23 -1.88 -6.76
C ASP A 57 15.08 -2.01 -5.49
N GLY A 58 16.34 -2.44 -5.64
CA GLY A 58 17.31 -2.49 -4.55
C GLY A 58 17.56 -1.13 -3.90
N ALA A 59 17.78 -0.08 -4.71
CA ALA A 59 17.97 1.28 -4.20
C ALA A 59 16.73 1.80 -3.45
N PHE A 60 15.52 1.44 -3.90
CA PHE A 60 14.29 1.80 -3.21
C PHE A 60 14.12 1.05 -1.88
N HIS A 61 14.44 -0.25 -1.84
CA HIS A 61 14.46 -1.02 -0.59
C HIS A 61 15.47 -0.45 0.41
N GLU A 62 16.67 -0.11 -0.06
CA GLU A 62 17.70 0.54 0.76
C GLU A 62 17.22 1.88 1.29
N TYR A 63 16.58 2.70 0.45
CA TYR A 63 15.98 3.96 0.86
C TYR A 63 14.93 3.78 1.96
N LEU A 64 14.04 2.78 1.84
CA LEU A 64 13.02 2.48 2.85
C LEU A 64 13.64 2.09 4.20
N MET A 65 14.65 1.20 4.17
CA MET A 65 15.37 0.78 5.37
C MET A 65 16.06 1.95 6.06
N HIS A 66 16.79 2.79 5.32
CA HIS A 66 17.41 4.00 5.85
C HIS A 66 16.40 5.05 6.34
N SER A 67 15.17 4.99 5.86
CA SER A 67 14.08 5.87 6.30
C SER A 67 13.38 5.37 7.56
N GLY A 68 13.71 4.17 8.03
CA GLY A 68 13.22 3.59 9.28
C GLY A 68 12.11 2.55 9.10
N TYR A 69 11.95 1.98 7.91
CA TYR A 69 11.00 0.89 7.67
C TYR A 69 11.66 -0.48 7.75
N THR A 70 10.95 -1.44 8.32
CA THR A 70 11.21 -2.87 8.13
C THR A 70 10.57 -3.31 6.82
N VAL A 71 11.40 -3.61 5.82
CA VAL A 71 10.93 -4.03 4.49
C VAL A 71 10.69 -5.55 4.47
N ARG A 72 9.47 -5.95 4.10
CA ARG A 72 9.06 -7.34 3.92
C ARG A 72 8.92 -7.63 2.42
N THR A 73 9.71 -8.58 1.92
CA THR A 73 9.71 -8.95 0.51
C THR A 73 9.26 -10.38 0.27
N LYS A 74 8.61 -10.61 -0.87
CA LYS A 74 8.26 -11.94 -1.35
C LYS A 74 8.63 -12.08 -2.81
N ALA A 75 9.34 -13.15 -3.15
CA ALA A 75 9.72 -13.43 -4.53
C ALA A 75 8.46 -13.48 -5.42
N ILE A 76 8.52 -12.79 -6.54
CA ILE A 76 7.43 -12.78 -7.51
C ILE A 76 7.36 -14.15 -8.17
N LYS A 77 6.26 -14.86 -7.94
CA LYS A 77 5.98 -16.12 -8.64
C LYS A 77 5.17 -15.81 -9.89
N GLN A 78 5.75 -16.15 -11.04
CA GLN A 78 5.05 -16.25 -12.31
C GLN A 78 4.30 -17.58 -12.33
N MET A 79 2.97 -17.53 -12.43
CA MET A 79 2.13 -18.71 -12.65
C MET A 79 1.44 -18.52 -13.99
N VAL A 80 1.46 -19.55 -14.83
CA VAL A 80 0.67 -19.54 -16.07
C VAL A 80 -0.76 -19.90 -15.66
N ASP A 81 -1.72 -19.05 -16.02
CA ASP A 81 -3.14 -19.37 -15.88
C ASP A 81 -3.48 -20.50 -16.86
N ASP A 82 -3.89 -21.65 -16.33
CA ASP A 82 -4.19 -22.84 -17.15
C ASP A 82 -5.39 -22.64 -18.09
N ALA A 83 -6.25 -21.66 -17.83
CA ALA A 83 -7.44 -21.35 -18.63
C ALA A 83 -7.17 -20.31 -19.73
N THR A 84 -6.29 -19.33 -19.48
CA THR A 84 -6.01 -18.24 -20.45
C THR A 84 -4.63 -18.31 -21.09
N GLY A 85 -3.71 -19.09 -20.51
CA GLY A 85 -2.30 -19.13 -20.89
C GLY A 85 -1.50 -17.89 -20.48
N GLU A 86 -2.10 -16.96 -19.73
CA GLU A 86 -1.45 -15.72 -19.32
C GLU A 86 -0.50 -15.92 -18.14
N ILE A 87 0.63 -15.21 -18.14
CA ILE A 87 1.54 -15.19 -17.00
C ILE A 87 0.93 -14.27 -15.93
N VAL A 88 0.35 -14.87 -14.90
CA VAL A 88 -0.14 -14.20 -13.70
C VAL A 88 0.99 -14.13 -12.68
N GLU A 89 1.45 -12.92 -12.41
CA GLU A 89 2.39 -12.64 -11.33
C GLU A 89 1.62 -12.33 -10.04
N LYS A 90 1.70 -13.22 -9.04
CA LYS A 90 1.12 -12.99 -7.70
C LYS A 90 2.23 -12.92 -6.66
N ALA A 91 2.50 -11.71 -6.19
CA ALA A 91 3.31 -11.45 -4.99
C ALA A 91 2.49 -10.61 -4.01
N ASN A 92 1.40 -11.18 -3.53
CA ASN A 92 0.63 -10.57 -2.46
C ASN A 92 1.28 -10.91 -1.09
N LEU A 93 1.46 -9.88 -0.25
CA LEU A 93 1.97 -9.95 1.12
C LEU A 93 0.90 -9.63 2.19
N ASP A 94 -0.38 -9.62 1.85
CA ASP A 94 -1.48 -9.28 2.77
C ASP A 94 -1.49 -10.17 4.01
N ILE A 95 -1.22 -11.48 3.84
CA ILE A 95 -1.16 -12.42 4.95
C ILE A 95 -0.01 -12.05 5.88
N GLU A 96 1.18 -11.80 5.34
CA GLU A 96 2.36 -11.38 6.10
C GLU A 96 2.10 -10.05 6.84
N LEU A 97 1.43 -9.10 6.18
CA LEU A 97 1.00 -7.84 6.77
C LEU A 97 0.07 -8.06 7.96
N VAL A 98 -0.99 -8.86 7.80
CA VAL A 98 -1.95 -9.14 8.87
C VAL A 98 -1.29 -9.90 10.03
N ILE A 99 -0.38 -10.83 9.74
CA ILE A 99 0.38 -11.56 10.77
C ILE A 99 1.24 -10.60 11.59
N ASP A 100 2.03 -9.74 10.95
CA ASP A 100 2.86 -8.76 11.65
C ASP A 100 1.99 -7.76 12.44
N MET A 101 0.84 -7.35 11.88
CA MET A 101 -0.13 -6.48 12.55
C MET A 101 -0.63 -7.09 13.88
N PHE A 102 -0.90 -8.39 13.90
CA PHE A 102 -1.34 -9.10 15.10
C PHE A 102 -0.21 -9.41 16.08
N ASN A 103 0.96 -9.82 15.58
CA ASN A 103 2.11 -10.14 16.43
C ASN A 103 2.63 -8.92 17.19
N THR A 104 2.45 -7.73 16.63
CA THR A 104 2.88 -6.47 17.22
C THR A 104 1.78 -5.74 17.99
N LEU A 105 0.59 -6.33 18.20
CA LEU A 105 -0.55 -5.71 18.87
C LEU A 105 -0.21 -5.08 20.23
N ASN A 106 0.71 -5.67 20.99
CA ASN A 106 1.07 -5.15 22.32
C ASN A 106 2.03 -3.94 22.26
N LEU A 107 2.56 -3.62 21.08
CA LEU A 107 3.56 -2.57 20.88
C LEU A 107 2.94 -1.21 20.56
N TYR A 108 1.70 -1.16 20.07
CA TYR A 108 1.06 0.08 19.63
C TYR A 108 -0.33 0.27 20.24
N ASP A 109 -0.79 1.53 20.25
CA ASP A 109 -2.14 1.92 20.63
C ASP A 109 -3.00 2.18 19.39
N THR A 110 -2.36 2.65 18.31
CA THR A 110 -2.99 2.95 17.02
C THR A 110 -2.30 2.19 15.89
N CYS A 111 -3.13 1.56 15.05
CA CYS A 111 -2.73 0.94 13.79
C CYS A 111 -3.02 1.92 12.65
N LEU A 112 -2.01 2.29 11.88
CA LEU A 112 -2.17 3.00 10.61
C LEU A 112 -1.94 2.04 9.46
N LEU A 113 -3.00 1.72 8.71
CA LEU A 113 -2.92 1.01 7.44
C LEU A 113 -2.81 2.03 6.30
N MET A 114 -1.75 1.91 5.50
CA MET A 114 -1.64 2.61 4.22
C MET A 114 -2.01 1.64 3.09
N SER A 115 -3.32 1.43 2.90
CA SER A 115 -3.93 0.66 1.82
C SER A 115 -5.40 1.03 1.70
N GLY A 116 -5.94 0.95 0.48
CA GLY A 116 -7.36 1.05 0.19
C GLY A 116 -8.09 -0.30 0.02
N ASP A 117 -7.39 -1.42 0.19
CA ASP A 117 -7.91 -2.77 -0.07
C ASP A 117 -8.92 -3.26 0.99
N GLY A 118 -10.12 -3.62 0.54
CA GLY A 118 -11.21 -4.11 1.40
C GLY A 118 -10.90 -5.42 2.10
N ASP A 119 -9.96 -6.23 1.60
CA ASP A 119 -9.61 -7.52 2.19
C ASP A 119 -9.00 -7.38 3.61
N PHE A 120 -8.52 -6.19 3.97
CA PHE A 120 -8.05 -5.87 5.31
C PHE A 120 -9.17 -5.56 6.32
N GLU A 121 -10.43 -5.41 5.89
CA GLU A 121 -11.56 -5.05 6.78
C GLU A 121 -11.57 -5.94 8.03
N ARG A 122 -11.59 -7.25 7.82
CA ARG A 122 -11.70 -8.22 8.93
C ARG A 122 -10.51 -8.14 9.88
N ALA A 123 -9.30 -7.93 9.36
CA ALA A 123 -8.11 -7.79 10.18
C ALA A 123 -8.20 -6.52 11.06
N LEU A 124 -8.63 -5.40 10.48
CA LEU A 124 -8.79 -4.14 11.19
C LEU A 124 -9.92 -4.20 12.23
N GLU A 125 -11.01 -4.91 11.97
CA GLU A 125 -12.05 -5.16 12.98
C GLU A 125 -11.51 -5.91 14.18
N VAL A 126 -10.68 -6.93 13.95
CA VAL A 126 -10.01 -7.68 15.02
C VAL A 126 -9.09 -6.73 15.81
N VAL A 127 -8.25 -5.93 15.14
CA VAL A 127 -7.41 -4.92 15.80
C VAL A 127 -8.25 -3.97 16.67
N ARG A 128 -9.37 -3.46 16.16
CA ARG A 128 -10.28 -2.58 16.90
C ARG A 128 -10.91 -3.29 18.11
N SER A 129 -11.33 -4.54 17.95
CA SER A 129 -11.87 -5.36 19.04
C SER A 129 -10.85 -5.60 20.18
N ARG A 130 -9.55 -5.49 19.89
CA ARG A 130 -8.46 -5.56 20.87
C ARG A 130 -8.19 -4.20 21.56
N GLY A 131 -9.09 -3.23 21.42
CA GLY A 131 -9.00 -1.92 22.05
C GLY A 131 -8.04 -0.95 21.37
N LYS A 132 -7.60 -1.25 20.13
CA LYS A 132 -6.72 -0.36 19.36
C LYS A 132 -7.54 0.62 18.54
N ARG A 133 -6.97 1.80 18.30
CA ARG A 133 -7.47 2.70 17.26
C ARG A 133 -6.99 2.23 15.90
N VAL A 134 -7.85 2.39 14.90
CA VAL A 134 -7.55 2.06 13.51
C VAL A 134 -7.63 3.35 12.71
N ALA A 135 -6.57 3.62 11.95
CA ALA A 135 -6.48 4.69 10.98
C ALA A 135 -6.19 4.08 9.60
N VAL A 136 -6.76 4.67 8.56
CA VAL A 136 -6.53 4.26 7.17
C VAL A 136 -6.09 5.49 6.38
N ALA A 137 -4.98 5.40 5.66
CA ALA A 137 -4.54 6.42 4.72
C ALA A 137 -4.48 5.84 3.30
N ALA A 138 -5.29 6.37 2.39
CA ALA A 138 -5.42 5.82 1.04
C ALA A 138 -5.93 6.87 0.04
N HIS A 139 -5.87 6.54 -1.25
CA HIS A 139 -6.55 7.34 -2.27
C HIS A 139 -8.06 7.09 -2.20
N PRO A 140 -8.91 8.13 -2.19
CA PRO A 140 -10.33 7.99 -1.90
C PRO A 140 -11.10 7.14 -2.90
N ASP A 141 -10.79 7.29 -4.18
CA ASP A 141 -11.42 6.51 -5.24
C ASP A 141 -10.91 5.07 -5.35
N MET A 142 -9.91 4.72 -4.53
CA MET A 142 -9.28 3.39 -4.50
C MET A 142 -9.46 2.74 -3.13
N THR A 143 -10.37 3.25 -2.30
CA THR A 143 -10.63 2.73 -0.95
C THR A 143 -11.98 2.04 -0.90
N ALA A 144 -12.00 0.78 -0.46
CA ALA A 144 -13.24 0.07 -0.14
C ALA A 144 -14.06 0.80 0.94
N ARG A 145 -15.38 0.78 0.82
CA ARG A 145 -16.29 1.49 1.74
C ARG A 145 -16.21 0.92 3.15
N GLU A 146 -15.98 -0.38 3.23
CA GLU A 146 -15.80 -1.21 4.41
C GLU A 146 -14.62 -0.72 5.26
N LEU A 147 -13.48 -0.39 4.63
CA LEU A 147 -12.34 0.21 5.35
C LEU A 147 -12.68 1.57 5.95
N ARG A 148 -13.43 2.41 5.23
CA ARG A 148 -13.87 3.73 5.76
C ARG A 148 -14.76 3.56 6.98
N ASN A 149 -15.66 2.57 6.93
CA ASN A 149 -16.51 2.22 8.06
C ASN A 149 -15.67 1.76 9.26
N VAL A 150 -14.72 0.85 9.04
CA VAL A 150 -13.89 0.29 10.12
C VAL A 150 -12.95 1.33 10.75
N ALA A 151 -12.47 2.31 9.98
CA ALA A 151 -11.64 3.41 10.46
C ALA A 151 -12.39 4.38 11.40
N ALA A 152 -13.73 4.34 11.43
CA ALA A 152 -14.57 5.10 12.35
C ALA A 152 -14.21 6.60 12.43
N GLY A 153 -13.99 7.24 11.27
CA GLY A 153 -13.63 8.66 11.16
C GLY A 153 -12.13 8.95 11.11
N ASN A 154 -11.25 7.96 11.37
CA ASN A 154 -9.80 8.09 11.23
C ASN A 154 -9.33 7.72 9.81
N TYR A 155 -10.03 8.23 8.80
CA TYR A 155 -9.64 8.08 7.41
C TYR A 155 -8.89 9.32 6.95
N TYR A 156 -7.71 9.12 6.35
CA TYR A 156 -6.84 10.18 5.87
C TYR A 156 -6.72 10.09 4.35
N ASP A 157 -7.25 11.08 3.67
CA ASP A 157 -7.15 11.19 2.22
C ASP A 157 -5.71 11.57 1.85
N LEU A 158 -5.05 10.73 1.04
CA LEU A 158 -3.68 11.00 0.63
C LEU A 158 -3.54 12.33 -0.12
N ARG A 159 -4.58 12.80 -0.84
CA ARG A 159 -4.56 14.09 -1.56
C ARG A 159 -4.30 15.26 -0.61
N ASP A 160 -4.83 15.20 0.60
CA ASP A 160 -4.67 16.27 1.61
C ASP A 160 -3.27 16.27 2.26
N LEU A 161 -2.50 15.20 2.05
CA LEU A 161 -1.18 15.02 2.65
C LEU A 161 -0.03 15.43 1.72
N GLU A 162 -0.29 15.74 0.44
CA GLU A 162 0.73 16.06 -0.57
C GLU A 162 1.77 17.06 -0.05
N ARG A 163 1.32 18.21 0.49
CA ARG A 163 2.20 19.26 1.02
C ARG A 163 3.12 18.82 2.17
N HIS A 164 2.82 17.70 2.81
CA HIS A 164 3.57 17.19 3.96
C HIS A 164 4.48 16.02 3.58
N ILE A 165 4.02 15.12 2.71
CA ILE A 165 4.68 13.85 2.45
C ILE A 165 5.06 13.63 0.99
N ALA A 166 4.80 14.58 0.09
CA ALA A 166 5.26 14.47 -1.29
C ALA A 166 6.78 14.56 -1.38
N ARG A 167 7.33 13.75 -2.28
CA ARG A 167 8.71 13.84 -2.72
C ARG A 167 8.94 15.19 -3.40
N THR A 168 9.99 15.88 -3.00
CA THR A 168 10.33 17.24 -3.48
C THR A 168 11.57 17.25 -4.37
N ASP A 169 12.36 16.19 -4.33
CA ASP A 169 13.39 15.86 -5.29
C ASP A 169 12.77 15.33 -6.59
N ARG A 170 13.34 15.76 -7.71
CA ARG A 170 12.89 15.50 -9.09
C ARG A 170 12.51 14.03 -9.25
N ILE A 171 11.31 13.75 -9.79
CA ILE A 171 10.83 12.41 -10.17
C ILE A 171 11.97 11.75 -10.97
N PRO A 172 12.62 10.71 -10.45
CA PRO A 172 13.55 9.99 -11.28
C PRO A 172 12.72 9.10 -12.21
N GLU A 173 13.22 8.91 -13.43
CA GLU A 173 12.55 8.27 -14.57
C GLU A 173 11.92 6.89 -14.28
N TYR A 174 12.22 6.29 -13.13
CA TYR A 174 11.65 5.05 -12.63
C TYR A 174 10.14 5.03 -12.42
N ALA A 175 9.51 6.20 -12.33
CA ALA A 175 8.07 6.32 -12.26
C ALA A 175 7.43 5.70 -13.50
N GLU A 176 7.90 5.99 -14.71
CA GLU A 176 7.20 5.67 -15.95
C GLU A 176 7.33 4.19 -16.34
N GLU A 177 8.47 3.56 -16.06
CA GLU A 177 8.77 2.21 -16.54
C GLU A 177 8.26 1.11 -15.58
N ALA A 178 8.33 1.34 -14.27
CA ALA A 178 7.59 0.53 -13.30
C ALA A 178 6.06 0.66 -13.54
N ALA A 179 5.62 1.77 -14.13
CA ALA A 179 4.22 1.94 -14.57
C ALA A 179 3.94 1.05 -15.76
N GLY A 180 4.82 0.99 -16.75
CA GLY A 180 4.67 0.07 -17.87
C GLY A 180 4.47 -1.37 -17.43
N ILE A 181 5.27 -1.82 -16.45
CA ILE A 181 5.19 -3.19 -15.91
C ILE A 181 3.95 -3.39 -15.03
N ALA A 182 3.62 -2.45 -14.14
CA ALA A 182 2.43 -2.54 -13.27
C ALA A 182 1.10 -2.34 -14.03
N VAL A 183 1.07 -1.47 -15.05
CA VAL A 183 -0.07 -1.27 -15.94
C VAL A 183 -0.29 -2.51 -16.81
N ALA A 184 0.77 -3.12 -17.35
CA ALA A 184 0.65 -4.41 -18.04
C ALA A 184 0.06 -5.50 -17.10
N ARG A 185 0.41 -5.47 -15.80
CA ARG A 185 -0.13 -6.40 -14.78
C ARG A 185 -1.59 -6.12 -14.38
N ALA A 186 -2.05 -4.87 -14.43
CA ALA A 186 -3.40 -4.48 -14.04
C ALA A 186 -4.41 -4.61 -15.20
N VAL A 187 -3.99 -4.32 -16.44
CA VAL A 187 -4.83 -4.47 -17.65
C VAL A 187 -5.20 -5.94 -17.91
N ALA A 188 -4.38 -6.88 -17.45
CA ALA A 188 -4.68 -8.31 -17.47
C ALA A 188 -5.70 -8.77 -16.39
N GLN A 189 -6.15 -7.89 -15.49
CA GLN A 189 -7.09 -8.21 -14.40
C GLN A 189 -8.48 -7.56 -14.55
N GLU A 190 -8.81 -6.96 -15.70
CA GLU A 190 -10.19 -6.50 -15.93
C GLU A 190 -11.17 -7.69 -16.02
N PRO A 191 -12.29 -7.69 -15.28
CA PRO A 191 -13.29 -8.74 -15.42
C PRO A 191 -13.93 -8.68 -16.82
N PRO A 192 -14.24 -9.83 -17.45
CA PRO A 192 -14.69 -9.91 -18.85
C PRO A 192 -16.02 -9.23 -19.19
N PHE A 193 -16.68 -8.56 -18.23
CA PHE A 193 -18.01 -7.98 -18.41
C PHE A 193 -18.06 -6.50 -18.86
N ALA A 194 -16.92 -5.85 -19.13
CA ALA A 194 -16.91 -4.47 -19.64
C ALA A 194 -17.03 -4.36 -21.17
N ARG A 195 -17.06 -5.49 -21.90
CA ARG A 195 -17.24 -5.51 -23.37
C ARG A 195 -18.59 -6.10 -23.74
N GLU A 196 -19.63 -5.28 -23.70
CA GLU A 196 -20.71 -5.22 -24.72
C GLU A 196 -21.90 -4.40 -24.22
N ALA A 197 -21.94 -3.14 -24.65
CA ALA A 197 -23.18 -2.41 -24.92
C ALA A 197 -22.86 -1.32 -25.96
N ALA A 198 -22.46 -1.73 -27.16
CA ALA A 198 -22.54 -0.84 -28.30
C ALA A 198 -24.02 -0.75 -28.71
N PRO A 199 -24.59 0.45 -28.93
CA PRO A 199 -25.95 0.55 -29.45
C PRO A 199 -25.96 0.08 -30.90
N HIS A 200 -26.90 -0.81 -31.22
CA HIS A 200 -27.22 -1.17 -32.61
C HIS A 200 -27.60 0.09 -33.40
N PRO A 201 -26.98 0.35 -34.57
CA PRO A 201 -27.58 1.28 -35.53
C PRO A 201 -28.79 0.60 -36.17
N GLY A 202 -29.88 1.36 -36.30
CA GLY A 202 -31.12 0.92 -36.97
C GLY A 202 -30.99 0.78 -38.48
#